data_AF-A0A2I0JHJ0-F1
#
_entry.id   AF-A0A2I0JHJ0-F1
#
_cell.length_a   1.000
_cell.length_b   1.000
_cell.length_c   1.000
_cell.angle_alpha   90.00
_cell.angle_beta   90.00
_cell.angle_gamma   90.00
#
_symmetry.space_group_name_H-M   'P 1'
#
loop_
_entity.id
_entity.type
_entity.pdbx_description
1 polymer ?
#
loop_
_entity_poly.entity_id
_entity_poly.type
_entity_poly.pdbx_seq_one_letter_code
_entity_poly.pdbx_strand_id
1 'polypeptide(L)'
;MYEITAHGFLLWASLGFLMPIGILTIRMANGEEISRKRATALFRAHAILQMLSVLLSTVAAIMSIKNFNNSFNNGHQRIGIVLYGLIWVQAITGFARPQRGSRGRSMWFLGHWALGTVVALLGVINIYTGLLAYHEKTSRSISTWTIIFTAETSIIALLYLIQDKWVYIQKSQSIARTDSSKSTDETASPNEKQNGLQLA
;
A
#
# COMPACT_ATOMS: atom_id res chain seq x y z
N MET A 1 3.15 11.47 -29.31
CA MET A 1 4.04 11.77 -28.15
C MET A 1 3.23 12.03 -26.89
N TYR A 2 2.22 12.90 -26.98
CA TYR A 2 1.24 13.13 -25.92
C TYR A 2 0.63 11.81 -25.39
N GLU A 3 0.29 10.88 -26.27
CA GLU A 3 -0.34 9.61 -25.92
C GLU A 3 0.57 8.73 -25.05
N ILE A 4 1.88 8.71 -25.33
CA ILE A 4 2.88 7.92 -24.59
C ILE A 4 3.03 8.49 -23.18
N THR A 5 3.15 9.81 -23.07
CA THR A 5 3.25 10.51 -21.78
C THR A 5 1.98 10.33 -20.96
N ALA A 6 0.80 10.50 -21.57
CA ALA A 6 -0.49 10.31 -20.91
C ALA A 6 -0.69 8.85 -20.44
N HIS A 7 -0.35 7.86 -21.28
CA HIS A 7 -0.36 6.44 -20.89
C HIS A 7 0.54 6.18 -19.68
N GLY A 8 1.77 6.71 -19.68
CA GLY A 8 2.70 6.60 -18.57
C GLY A 8 2.15 7.20 -17.27
N PHE A 9 1.60 8.42 -17.32
CA PHE A 9 1.01 9.07 -16.14
C PHE A 9 -0.23 8.34 -15.62
N LEU A 10 -1.09 7.83 -16.50
CA LEU A 10 -2.25 7.05 -16.09
C LEU A 10 -1.85 5.77 -15.35
N LEU A 11 -0.85 5.04 -15.86
CA LEU A 11 -0.36 3.83 -15.21
C LEU A 11 0.43 4.11 -13.93
N TRP A 12 1.17 5.21 -13.86
CA TRP A 12 1.77 5.67 -12.61
C TRP A 12 0.68 5.94 -11.57
N ALA A 13 -0.28 6.82 -11.86
CA ALA A 13 -1.35 7.16 -10.94
C ALA A 13 -2.15 5.91 -10.51
N SER A 14 -2.41 5.00 -11.45
CA SER A 14 -3.14 3.75 -11.21
C SER A 14 -2.36 2.75 -10.35
N LEU A 15 -1.23 2.26 -10.87
CA LEU A 15 -0.51 1.09 -10.35
C LEU A 15 0.65 1.47 -9.43
N GLY A 16 1.27 2.63 -9.67
CA GLY A 16 2.32 3.19 -8.82
C GLY A 16 1.79 3.79 -7.53
N PHE A 17 0.60 4.41 -7.59
CA PHE A 17 0.06 5.18 -6.47
C PHE A 17 -1.27 4.63 -5.90
N LEU A 18 -2.38 4.72 -6.64
CA LEU A 18 -3.72 4.40 -6.10
C LEU A 18 -3.83 2.96 -5.57
N MET A 19 -3.30 2.00 -6.31
CA MET A 19 -3.35 0.59 -5.91
C MET A 19 -2.54 0.31 -4.64
N PRO A 20 -1.26 0.72 -4.53
CA PRO A 20 -0.50 0.58 -3.28
C PRO A 20 -1.12 1.33 -2.09
N ILE A 21 -1.66 2.54 -2.28
CA ILE A 21 -2.38 3.26 -1.22
C ILE A 21 -3.64 2.50 -0.80
N GLY A 22 -4.37 1.90 -1.75
CA GLY A 22 -5.50 1.02 -1.47
C GLY A 22 -5.09 -0.20 -0.64
N ILE A 23 -3.94 -0.82 -0.94
CA ILE A 23 -3.39 -1.95 -0.17
C ILE A 23 -3.02 -1.51 1.26
N LEU A 24 -2.32 -0.38 1.41
CA LEU A 24 -2.00 0.17 2.73
C LEU A 24 -3.26 0.47 3.55
N THR A 25 -4.29 1.02 2.91
CA THR A 25 -5.57 1.39 3.54
C THR A 25 -6.29 0.18 4.14
N ILE A 26 -6.39 -0.93 3.41
CA ILE A 26 -7.07 -2.13 3.95
C ILE A 26 -6.24 -2.81 5.03
N ARG A 27 -4.91 -2.77 4.94
CA ARG A 27 -4.02 -3.34 5.97
C ARG A 27 -4.21 -2.66 7.31
N MET A 28 -4.49 -1.36 7.33
CA MET A 28 -4.80 -0.65 8.57
C MET A 28 -5.98 -1.28 9.30
N ALA A 29 -6.90 -2.00 8.64
CA ALA A 29 -8.04 -2.64 9.28
C ALA A 29 -7.70 -3.91 10.09
N ASN A 30 -6.46 -4.40 10.04
CA ASN A 30 -6.01 -5.62 10.74
C ASN A 30 -5.56 -5.38 12.19
N GLY A 31 -5.60 -4.14 12.70
CA GLY A 31 -5.23 -3.82 14.09
C GLY A 31 -6.26 -4.29 15.13
N GLU A 32 -5.78 -4.79 16.26
CA GLU A 32 -6.59 -5.42 17.34
C GLU A 32 -7.61 -4.46 17.99
N GLU A 33 -7.45 -3.14 17.86
CA GLU A 33 -8.30 -2.12 18.51
C GLU A 33 -9.22 -1.33 17.54
N ILE A 34 -9.62 -1.91 16.42
CA ILE A 34 -10.40 -1.17 15.41
C ILE A 34 -11.90 -1.42 15.51
N SER A 35 -12.66 -0.33 15.66
CA SER A 35 -14.11 -0.40 15.66
C SER A 35 -14.67 -0.92 14.33
N ARG A 36 -15.79 -1.66 14.40
CA ARG A 36 -16.47 -2.21 13.20
C ARG A 36 -16.80 -1.15 12.14
N LYS A 37 -17.15 0.06 12.58
CA LYS A 37 -17.42 1.21 11.68
C LYS A 37 -16.16 1.60 10.90
N ARG A 38 -15.02 1.76 11.59
CA ARG A 38 -13.72 2.08 10.96
C ARG A 38 -13.27 0.98 9.99
N ALA A 39 -13.35 -0.29 10.39
CA ALA A 39 -13.01 -1.40 9.49
C ALA A 39 -13.86 -1.42 8.21
N THR A 40 -15.15 -1.06 8.33
CA THR A 40 -16.05 -0.94 7.16
C THR A 40 -15.67 0.25 6.27
N ALA A 41 -15.30 1.38 6.87
CA ALA A 41 -14.85 2.56 6.14
C ALA A 41 -13.54 2.29 5.37
N LEU A 42 -12.55 1.65 6.02
CA LEU A 42 -11.29 1.27 5.39
C LEU A 42 -11.50 0.28 4.23
N PHE A 43 -12.41 -0.69 4.39
CA PHE A 43 -12.80 -1.58 3.30
C PHE A 43 -13.42 -0.84 2.11
N ARG A 44 -14.31 0.13 2.37
CA ARG A 44 -14.90 0.95 1.30
C ARG A 44 -13.85 1.81 0.61
N ALA A 45 -12.97 2.45 1.37
CA ALA A 45 -11.88 3.25 0.84
C ALA A 45 -10.94 2.42 -0.04
N HIS A 46 -10.55 1.22 0.42
CA HIS A 46 -9.81 0.26 -0.38
C HIS A 46 -10.54 -0.07 -1.69
N ALA A 47 -11.82 -0.47 -1.62
CA ALA A 47 -12.58 -0.82 -2.82
C ALA A 47 -12.65 0.36 -3.81
N ILE A 48 -12.90 1.58 -3.35
CA ILE A 48 -12.95 2.78 -4.20
C ILE A 48 -11.59 3.02 -4.87
N LEU A 49 -10.50 2.99 -4.10
CA LEU A 49 -9.15 3.19 -4.64
C LEU A 49 -8.79 2.12 -5.68
N GLN A 50 -9.14 0.85 -5.43
CA GLN A 50 -8.90 -0.22 -6.40
C GLN A 50 -9.76 -0.07 -7.66
N MET A 51 -11.03 0.34 -7.53
CA MET A 51 -11.87 0.59 -8.70
C MET A 51 -11.35 1.74 -9.55
N LEU A 52 -10.91 2.85 -8.93
CA LEU A 52 -10.26 3.94 -9.65
C LEU A 52 -8.98 3.49 -10.34
N SER A 53 -8.16 2.67 -9.67
CA SER A 53 -6.96 2.08 -10.27
C SER A 53 -7.30 1.23 -11.51
N VAL A 54 -8.27 0.32 -11.43
CA VAL A 54 -8.73 -0.53 -12.55
C VAL A 54 -9.25 0.32 -13.72
N LEU A 55 -10.01 1.39 -13.44
CA LEU A 55 -10.53 2.30 -14.46
C LEU A 55 -9.40 3.02 -15.19
N LEU A 56 -8.44 3.63 -14.47
CA LEU A 56 -7.30 4.31 -15.09
C LEU A 56 -6.42 3.35 -15.88
N SER A 57 -6.16 2.14 -15.34
CA SER A 57 -5.43 1.09 -16.06
C SER A 57 -6.14 0.65 -17.34
N THR A 58 -7.47 0.59 -17.32
CA THR A 58 -8.28 0.26 -18.51
C THR A 58 -8.22 1.36 -19.55
N VAL A 59 -8.32 2.62 -19.16
CA VAL A 59 -8.13 3.76 -20.08
C VAL A 59 -6.73 3.71 -20.70
N ALA A 60 -5.69 3.49 -19.88
CA ALA A 60 -4.32 3.38 -20.36
C ALA A 60 -4.10 2.20 -21.32
N ALA A 61 -4.73 1.04 -21.05
CA ALA A 61 -4.68 -0.13 -21.92
C ALA A 61 -5.38 0.11 -23.26
N ILE A 62 -6.58 0.73 -23.25
CA ILE A 62 -7.30 1.12 -24.47
C ILE A 62 -6.44 2.10 -25.29
N MET A 63 -5.81 3.08 -24.63
CA MET A 63 -4.90 4.01 -25.31
C MET A 63 -3.72 3.28 -25.96
N SER A 64 -3.13 2.30 -25.27
CA SER A 64 -2.03 1.50 -25.83
C SER A 64 -2.47 0.71 -27.05
N ILE A 65 -3.64 0.04 -26.98
CA ILE A 65 -4.17 -0.77 -28.07
C ILE A 65 -4.45 0.09 -29.31
N LYS A 66 -5.04 1.28 -29.12
CA LYS A 66 -5.46 2.14 -30.23
C LYS A 66 -4.31 2.94 -30.85
N ASN A 67 -3.33 3.36 -30.07
CA ASN A 67 -2.36 4.38 -30.51
C ASN A 67 -0.92 3.87 -30.65
N PHE A 68 -0.58 2.69 -30.12
CA PHE A 68 0.80 2.19 -30.13
C PHE A 68 0.95 0.99 -31.07
N ASN A 69 2.19 0.77 -31.51
CA ASN A 69 2.56 -0.46 -32.21
C ASN A 69 2.61 -1.62 -31.19
N ASN A 70 1.64 -2.52 -31.24
CA ASN A 70 1.51 -3.66 -30.33
C ASN A 70 2.23 -4.90 -30.90
N SER A 71 3.50 -4.75 -31.28
CA SER A 71 4.33 -5.85 -31.78
C SER A 71 4.88 -6.77 -30.68
N PHE A 72 4.74 -6.37 -29.40
CA PHE A 72 5.18 -7.11 -28.22
C PHE A 72 6.66 -7.55 -28.29
N ASN A 73 7.50 -6.72 -28.93
CA ASN A 73 8.93 -6.98 -29.10
C ASN A 73 9.78 -6.48 -27.92
N ASN A 74 9.21 -5.70 -27.01
CA ASN A 74 9.87 -5.25 -25.78
C ASN A 74 9.25 -5.87 -24.52
N GLY A 75 10.04 -5.92 -23.45
CA GLY A 75 9.64 -6.51 -22.17
C GLY A 75 8.46 -5.78 -21.52
N HIS A 76 8.41 -4.45 -21.63
CA HIS A 76 7.33 -3.62 -21.08
C HIS A 76 5.96 -4.02 -21.63
N GLN A 77 5.82 -4.20 -22.95
CA GLN A 77 4.55 -4.61 -23.56
C GLN A 77 4.11 -6.01 -23.14
N ARG A 78 5.06 -6.96 -23.05
CA ARG A 78 4.79 -8.34 -22.63
C ARG A 78 4.34 -8.41 -21.17
N ILE A 79 5.02 -7.69 -20.29
CA ILE A 79 4.62 -7.57 -18.88
C ILE A 79 3.27 -6.86 -18.79
N GLY A 80 3.10 -5.75 -19.52
CA GLY A 80 1.90 -4.93 -19.51
C GLY A 80 0.61 -5.68 -19.87
N ILE A 81 0.62 -6.54 -20.89
CA ILE A 81 -0.58 -7.31 -21.26
C ILE A 81 -0.93 -8.38 -20.23
N VAL A 82 0.07 -9.08 -19.68
CA VAL A 82 -0.14 -10.06 -18.61
C VAL A 82 -0.67 -9.36 -17.37
N LEU A 83 -0.04 -8.25 -16.98
CA LEU A 83 -0.43 -7.43 -15.85
C LEU A 83 -1.87 -6.91 -15.99
N TYR A 84 -2.27 -6.46 -17.17
CA TYR A 84 -3.64 -6.01 -17.41
C TYR A 84 -4.67 -7.12 -17.20
N GLY A 85 -4.39 -8.33 -17.67
CA GLY A 85 -5.21 -9.50 -17.36
C GLY A 85 -5.29 -9.77 -15.86
N LEU A 86 -4.16 -9.76 -15.16
CA LEU A 86 -4.11 -9.98 -13.71
C LEU A 86 -4.86 -8.91 -12.90
N ILE A 87 -4.86 -7.65 -13.34
CA ILE A 87 -5.65 -6.57 -12.71
C ILE A 87 -7.15 -6.93 -12.72
N TRP A 88 -7.67 -7.41 -13.84
CA TRP A 88 -9.07 -7.83 -13.92
C TRP A 88 -9.37 -9.09 -13.11
N VAL A 89 -8.47 -10.08 -13.13
CA VAL A 89 -8.61 -11.27 -12.26
C VAL A 89 -8.64 -10.85 -10.79
N GLN A 90 -7.76 -9.93 -10.38
CA GLN A 90 -7.73 -9.39 -9.02
C GLN A 90 -9.02 -8.63 -8.66
N ALA A 91 -9.58 -7.84 -9.59
CA ALA A 91 -10.83 -7.13 -9.39
C ALA A 91 -12.01 -8.10 -9.24
N ILE A 92 -12.14 -9.07 -10.15
CA ILE A 92 -13.22 -10.08 -10.14
C ILE A 92 -13.14 -10.93 -8.86
N THR A 93 -11.96 -11.38 -8.47
CA THR A 93 -11.78 -12.12 -7.21
C THR A 93 -12.14 -11.25 -6.00
N GLY A 94 -11.87 -9.95 -6.04
CA GLY A 94 -12.32 -8.98 -5.03
C GLY A 94 -13.84 -8.92 -4.89
N PHE A 95 -14.58 -8.92 -6.00
CA PHE A 95 -16.04 -8.96 -6.02
C PHE A 95 -16.61 -10.32 -5.58
N ALA A 96 -15.93 -11.42 -5.92
CA ALA A 96 -16.31 -12.79 -5.54
C ALA A 96 -16.01 -13.12 -4.05
N ARG A 97 -15.90 -12.12 -3.19
CA ARG A 97 -15.56 -12.26 -1.76
C ARG A 97 -16.60 -13.12 -1.02
N PRO A 98 -16.20 -14.26 -0.41
CA PRO A 98 -17.11 -15.12 0.33
C PRO A 98 -17.72 -14.47 1.58
N GLN A 99 -18.90 -14.94 1.98
CA GLN A 99 -19.58 -14.50 3.20
C GLN A 99 -18.72 -14.77 4.45
N ARG A 100 -18.90 -13.93 5.49
CA ARG A 100 -18.20 -14.10 6.77
C ARG A 100 -18.55 -15.46 7.39
N GLY A 101 -17.56 -16.18 7.90
CA GLY A 101 -17.74 -17.52 8.51
C GLY A 101 -17.68 -18.70 7.55
N SER A 102 -17.63 -18.49 6.24
CA SER A 102 -17.51 -19.58 5.27
C SER A 102 -16.10 -20.20 5.24
N ARG A 103 -16.03 -21.53 5.07
CA ARG A 103 -14.76 -22.31 5.04
C ARG A 103 -13.78 -21.80 3.96
N GLY A 104 -14.30 -21.36 2.81
CA GLY A 104 -13.50 -20.84 1.69
C GLY A 104 -12.92 -19.43 1.89
N ARG A 105 -13.34 -18.70 2.94
CA ARG A 105 -12.94 -17.29 3.11
C ARG A 105 -11.46 -17.11 3.42
N SER A 106 -10.85 -18.04 4.15
CA SER A 106 -9.40 -18.00 4.44
C SER A 106 -8.58 -18.21 3.17
N MET A 107 -8.94 -19.22 2.36
CA MET A 107 -8.29 -19.49 1.07
C MET A 107 -8.45 -18.33 0.09
N TRP A 108 -9.66 -17.76 0.01
CA TRP A 108 -9.91 -16.56 -0.78
C TRP A 108 -9.04 -15.39 -0.30
N PHE A 109 -8.93 -15.17 1.01
CA PHE A 109 -8.12 -14.09 1.56
C PHE A 109 -6.65 -14.26 1.19
N LEU A 110 -6.09 -15.45 1.39
CA LEU A 110 -4.70 -15.76 1.03
C LEU A 110 -4.45 -15.56 -0.47
N GLY A 111 -5.34 -16.10 -1.31
CA GLY A 111 -5.23 -15.99 -2.76
C GLY A 111 -5.34 -14.55 -3.26
N HIS A 112 -6.36 -13.81 -2.80
CA HIS A 112 -6.58 -12.41 -3.18
C HIS A 112 -5.45 -11.50 -2.66
N TRP A 113 -4.93 -11.75 -1.47
CA TRP A 113 -3.78 -11.04 -0.93
C TRP A 113 -2.50 -11.33 -1.73
N ALA A 114 -2.22 -12.61 -2.03
CA ALA A 114 -1.03 -13.01 -2.78
C ALA A 114 -1.07 -12.46 -4.20
N LEU A 115 -2.20 -12.62 -4.91
CA LEU A 115 -2.39 -12.08 -6.24
C LEU A 115 -2.28 -10.55 -6.26
N GLY A 116 -2.89 -9.85 -5.30
CA GLY A 116 -2.77 -8.40 -5.16
C GLY A 116 -1.33 -7.94 -4.97
N THR A 117 -0.54 -8.66 -4.17
CA THR A 117 0.90 -8.40 -4.00
C THR A 117 1.65 -8.58 -5.32
N VAL A 118 1.40 -9.67 -6.05
CA VAL A 118 2.03 -9.91 -7.36
C VAL A 118 1.69 -8.81 -8.37
N VAL A 119 0.41 -8.41 -8.45
CA VAL A 119 -0.04 -7.33 -9.34
C VAL A 119 0.66 -6.01 -8.99
N ALA A 120 0.78 -5.66 -7.71
CA ALA A 120 1.47 -4.44 -7.28
C ALA A 120 2.97 -4.45 -7.65
N LEU A 121 3.67 -5.57 -7.42
CA LEU A 121 5.08 -5.72 -7.77
C LEU A 121 5.29 -5.64 -9.29
N LEU A 122 4.48 -6.35 -10.07
CA LEU A 122 4.52 -6.28 -11.52
C LEU A 122 4.18 -4.87 -12.02
N GLY A 123 3.28 -4.14 -11.36
CA GLY A 123 3.00 -2.73 -11.64
C GLY A 123 4.23 -1.84 -11.54
N VAL A 124 4.97 -1.95 -10.44
CA VAL A 124 6.23 -1.20 -10.22
C VAL A 124 7.26 -1.56 -11.30
N ILE A 125 7.48 -2.85 -11.55
CA ILE A 125 8.41 -3.32 -12.60
C ILE A 125 7.99 -2.79 -13.98
N ASN A 126 6.69 -2.81 -14.28
CA ASN A 126 6.17 -2.36 -15.56
C ASN A 126 6.34 -0.85 -15.76
N ILE A 127 6.28 -0.05 -14.69
CA ILE A 127 6.55 1.40 -14.75
C ILE A 127 8.03 1.66 -15.03
N TYR A 128 8.96 0.99 -14.34
CA TYR A 128 10.39 1.16 -14.62
C TYR A 128 10.76 0.75 -16.04
N THR A 129 10.28 -0.41 -16.50
CA THR A 129 10.50 -0.86 -17.88
C THR A 129 9.83 0.06 -18.90
N GLY A 130 8.69 0.68 -18.56
CA GLY A 130 8.02 1.69 -19.37
C GLY A 130 8.81 3.00 -19.47
N LEU A 131 9.44 3.45 -18.38
CA LEU A 131 10.35 4.60 -18.40
C LEU A 131 11.57 4.31 -19.29
N LEU A 132 12.17 3.12 -19.19
CA LEU A 132 13.27 2.71 -20.07
C LEU A 132 12.84 2.69 -21.54
N ALA A 133 11.70 2.08 -21.87
CA ALA A 133 11.14 2.07 -23.22
C ALA A 133 10.82 3.49 -23.74
N TYR A 134 10.38 4.39 -22.87
CA TYR A 134 10.18 5.80 -23.20
C TYR A 134 11.52 6.50 -23.52
N HIS A 135 12.57 6.25 -22.74
CA HIS A 135 13.91 6.78 -23.01
C HIS A 135 14.42 6.29 -24.36
N GLU A 136 14.39 4.97 -24.61
CA GLU A 136 14.85 4.37 -25.88
C GLU A 136 14.10 4.95 -27.09
N LYS A 137 12.80 5.19 -26.96
CA LYS A 137 11.97 5.67 -28.07
C LYS A 137 12.09 7.18 -28.33
N THR A 138 12.41 7.97 -27.30
CA THR A 138 12.34 9.44 -27.38
C THR A 138 13.69 10.13 -27.19
N SER A 139 14.71 9.39 -26.76
CA SER A 139 16.03 9.87 -26.33
C SER A 139 15.98 10.95 -25.24
N ARG A 140 14.82 11.14 -24.58
CA ARG A 140 14.66 12.12 -23.51
C ARG A 140 15.10 11.53 -22.19
N SER A 141 15.75 12.35 -21.36
CA SER A 141 16.14 11.93 -20.01
C SER A 141 14.92 11.53 -19.18
N ILE A 142 15.03 10.38 -18.50
CA ILE A 142 14.04 9.84 -17.56
C ILE A 142 14.49 9.95 -16.10
N SER A 143 15.66 10.56 -15.85
CA SER A 143 16.29 10.58 -14.53
C SER A 143 15.36 11.18 -13.46
N THR A 144 14.79 12.35 -13.73
CA THR A 144 13.85 13.02 -12.81
C THR A 144 12.64 12.16 -12.47
N TRP A 145 12.00 11.57 -13.49
CA TRP A 145 10.84 10.68 -13.29
C TRP A 145 11.20 9.42 -12.52
N THR A 146 12.36 8.84 -12.80
CA THR A 146 12.87 7.65 -12.11
C THR A 146 13.13 7.97 -10.64
N ILE A 147 13.77 9.10 -10.32
CA ILE A 147 14.04 9.53 -8.93
C ILE A 147 12.72 9.71 -8.16
N ILE A 148 11.76 10.43 -8.74
CA ILE A 148 10.46 10.68 -8.10
C ILE A 148 9.73 9.35 -7.85
N PHE A 149 9.65 8.47 -8.86
CA PHE A 149 8.98 7.18 -8.71
C PHE A 149 9.66 6.27 -7.69
N THR A 150 11.00 6.28 -7.67
CA THR A 150 11.80 5.51 -6.71
C THR A 150 11.57 6.01 -5.28
N ALA A 151 11.56 7.33 -5.07
CA ALA A 151 11.29 7.93 -3.78
C ALA A 151 9.88 7.61 -3.30
N GLU A 152 8.87 7.78 -4.16
CA GLU A 152 7.47 7.44 -3.88
C GLU A 152 7.33 5.96 -3.49
N THR A 153 7.83 5.05 -4.32
CA THR A 153 7.78 3.60 -4.08
C THR A 153 8.50 3.22 -2.80
N SER A 154 9.64 3.84 -2.50
CA SER A 154 10.40 3.60 -1.26
C SER A 154 9.62 4.04 -0.03
N ILE A 155 8.96 5.21 -0.07
CA ILE A 155 8.11 5.69 1.01
C ILE A 155 6.93 4.73 1.22
N ILE A 156 6.26 4.32 0.16
CA ILE A 156 5.16 3.35 0.22
C ILE A 156 5.63 2.02 0.81
N ALA A 157 6.80 1.52 0.40
CA ALA A 157 7.38 0.30 0.94
C ALA A 157 7.74 0.42 2.43
N LEU A 158 8.31 1.56 2.86
CA LEU A 158 8.59 1.82 4.28
C LEU A 158 7.30 1.86 5.10
N LEU A 159 6.26 2.55 4.63
CA LEU A 159 4.95 2.57 5.27
C LEU A 159 4.36 1.16 5.36
N TYR A 160 4.50 0.36 4.30
CA TYR A 160 4.07 -1.03 4.30
C TYR A 160 4.77 -1.83 5.41
N LEU A 161 6.10 -1.75 5.51
CA LEU A 161 6.88 -2.49 6.51
C LEU A 161 6.58 -2.04 7.95
N ILE A 162 6.41 -0.73 8.16
CA ILE A 162 6.12 -0.15 9.49
C ILE A 162 4.75 -0.60 10.00
N GLN A 163 3.74 -0.74 9.12
CA GLN A 163 2.40 -1.18 9.51
C GLN A 163 2.40 -2.54 10.24
N ASP A 164 3.26 -3.50 9.87
CA ASP A 164 3.33 -4.81 10.56
C ASP A 164 3.90 -4.69 11.98
N LYS A 165 4.75 -3.68 12.22
CA LYS A 165 5.40 -3.48 13.52
C LYS A 165 4.65 -2.50 14.41
N TRP A 166 3.58 -1.87 13.91
CA TRP A 166 2.85 -0.81 14.61
C TRP A 166 2.27 -1.25 15.96
N VAL A 167 1.77 -2.48 16.06
CA VAL A 167 1.24 -3.04 17.33
C VAL A 167 2.38 -3.24 18.34
N TYR A 168 3.52 -3.75 17.89
CA TYR A 168 4.70 -3.94 18.73
C TYR A 168 5.26 -2.60 19.25
N ILE A 169 5.33 -1.59 18.38
CA ILE A 169 5.81 -0.24 18.73
C ILE A 169 4.91 0.39 19.79
N GLN A 170 3.59 0.31 19.64
CA GLN A 170 2.65 0.84 20.64
C GLN A 170 2.79 0.15 22.00
N LYS A 171 2.91 -1.18 22.00
CA LYS A 171 3.11 -1.96 23.23
C LYS A 171 4.45 -1.62 23.92
N SER A 172 5.52 -1.43 23.15
CA SER A 172 6.81 -1.01 23.69
C SER A 172 6.76 0.40 24.28
N GLN A 173 6.02 1.32 23.66
CA GLN A 173 5.86 2.69 24.16
C GLN A 173 4.98 2.75 25.41
N SER A 174 3.93 1.93 25.50
CA SER A 174 3.09 1.88 26.71
C SER A 174 3.85 1.36 27.92
N ILE A 175 4.64 0.28 27.74
CA ILE A 175 5.51 -0.26 28.80
C ILE A 175 6.52 0.79 29.28
N ALA A 176 7.26 1.42 28.35
CA ALA A 176 8.24 2.45 28.70
C ALA A 176 7.62 3.66 29.44
N ARG A 177 6.39 4.08 29.08
CA ARG A 177 5.67 5.14 29.78
C ARG A 177 5.27 4.73 31.20
N THR A 178 4.83 3.49 31.40
CA THR A 178 4.47 2.98 32.74
C THR A 178 5.68 2.85 33.66
N ASP A 179 6.84 2.43 33.13
CA ASP A 179 8.08 2.36 33.92
C ASP A 179 8.58 3.75 34.31
N SER A 180 8.49 4.73 33.39
CA SER A 180 8.82 6.12 33.68
C SER A 180 7.93 6.73 34.77
N SER A 181 6.62 6.47 34.77
CA SER A 181 5.73 7.02 35.80
C SER A 181 6.00 6.42 37.18
N LYS A 182 6.25 5.10 37.27
CA LYS A 182 6.61 4.44 38.54
C LYS A 182 7.91 4.99 39.14
N SER A 183 8.93 5.21 38.30
CA SER A 183 10.20 5.78 38.79
C SER A 183 10.06 7.20 39.34
N THR A 184 9.09 7.99 38.83
CA THR A 184 8.86 9.37 39.28
C THR A 184 8.14 9.41 40.63
N ASP A 185 7.16 8.52 40.83
CA ASP A 185 6.43 8.39 42.10
C ASP A 185 7.34 7.86 43.23
N GLU A 186 8.24 6.91 42.95
CA GLU A 186 9.19 6.39 43.95
C GLU A 186 10.25 7.43 44.35
N THR A 187 10.64 8.35 43.46
CA THR A 187 11.55 9.45 43.83
C THR A 187 10.88 10.60 44.58
N ALA A 188 9.54 10.66 44.61
CA ALA A 188 8.77 11.72 45.26
C ALA A 188 8.40 11.43 46.74
N SER A 189 8.73 10.25 47.29
CA SER A 189 8.53 9.93 48.71
C SER A 189 9.66 9.03 49.21
N PRO A 190 10.52 9.48 50.15
CA PRO A 190 10.11 9.66 51.55
C PRO A 190 10.85 10.79 52.30
N ASN A 191 10.15 11.87 52.72
CA ASN A 191 10.61 12.66 53.86
C ASN A 191 9.49 13.44 54.55
N GLU A 192 8.41 12.77 54.96
CA GLU A 192 7.39 13.43 55.80
C GLU A 192 6.71 12.41 56.71
N LYS A 193 7.47 11.84 57.68
CA LYS A 193 6.90 11.17 58.86
C LYS A 193 7.95 10.87 59.93
N GLN A 194 8.65 11.90 60.39
CA GLN A 194 9.41 11.81 61.64
C GLN A 194 9.65 13.21 62.23
N ASN A 195 8.61 13.88 62.74
CA ASN A 195 8.74 15.06 63.64
C ASN A 195 7.41 15.44 64.30
N GLY A 196 6.69 14.46 64.85
CA GLY A 196 5.40 14.72 65.51
C GLY A 196 5.11 13.73 66.62
N LEU A 197 6.07 13.51 67.53
CA LEU A 197 5.84 12.77 68.79
C LEU A 197 7.02 12.96 69.76
N GLN A 198 7.38 14.21 70.06
CA GLN A 198 8.01 14.58 71.33
C GLN A 198 7.63 16.02 71.66
N LEU A 199 6.73 16.19 72.63
CA LEU A 199 6.85 17.13 73.74
C LEU A 199 5.65 16.94 74.66
N ALA A 200 6.00 16.62 75.90
CA ALA A 200 5.16 16.69 77.10
C ALA A 200 4.83 18.14 77.45
#